data_AF-A0A423USN2-F1
#
_entry.id   AF-A0A423USN2-F1
#
_cell.length_a   1.000
_cell.length_b   1.000
_cell.length_c   1.000
_cell.angle_alpha   90.00
_cell.angle_beta   90.00
_cell.angle_gamma   90.00
#
_symmetry.space_group_name_H-M   'P 1'
#
loop_
_entity.id
_entity.type
_entity.pdbx_description
1 polymer ?
#
loop_
_entity_poly.entity_id
_entity_poly.type
_entity_poly.pdbx_seq_one_letter_code
_entity_poly.pdbx_strand_id
1 'polypeptide(L)'
;MNTWRNASLAVTAAALLTLTTACGQEQGGTSPNGQAVGNAAPAQQPAESGYGSAGGGYGSGADAEAAEPKEAGQLAVQESKKLGKVLTDSEGFTLYRFDKDTANPPKSNCDGDCATAWPVVASGNAVAAAGTDEELLGEVTRPDGTSQLTVDGWPMYRYAKDTAPGHPDGKKAAKNADSEAVAEPADPAGLSVRKDPELGDIVVDGRGMTVYRFTKDSAWPMKTACTGECLKKWPVVAPVAKNAVDGVTTKGFVTFDRPDGIKQQTIDCWPIYTFAGDKKPGDTNGQGVGGTWYAVSPDSKLVGAAK
;
A
#
# COMPACT_ATOMS: atom_id res chain seq x y z
N MET A 1 19.69 46.33 74.07
CA MET A 1 20.97 45.70 73.65
C MET A 1 20.64 44.66 72.61
N ASN A 2 21.47 44.58 71.55
CA ASN A 2 21.47 43.63 70.42
C ASN A 2 20.75 44.05 69.13
N THR A 3 21.41 45.01 68.49
CA THR A 3 21.74 45.20 67.06
C THR A 3 21.76 44.01 66.09
N TRP A 4 21.32 44.29 64.83
CA TRP A 4 21.87 43.91 63.50
C TRP A 4 21.86 42.41 63.07
N ARG A 5 21.65 41.98 61.81
CA ARG A 5 21.75 42.57 60.45
C ARG A 5 21.38 41.51 59.37
N ASN A 6 20.99 42.00 58.18
CA ASN A 6 21.05 41.39 56.83
C ASN A 6 20.05 40.26 56.51
N ALA A 7 19.61 39.99 55.27
CA ALA A 7 19.49 40.66 53.98
C ALA A 7 18.86 39.63 53.02
N SER A 8 18.29 40.12 51.91
CA SER A 8 18.10 39.41 50.63
C SER A 8 16.81 38.62 50.38
N LEU A 9 16.01 39.25 49.51
CA LEU A 9 15.08 38.76 48.50
C LEU A 9 15.27 37.33 47.99
N ALA A 10 14.15 36.63 47.79
CA ALA A 10 14.01 35.65 46.71
C ALA A 10 12.54 35.64 46.24
N VAL A 11 12.26 36.34 45.13
CA VAL A 11 11.03 36.19 44.34
C VAL A 11 11.14 34.85 43.62
N THR A 12 10.36 33.86 44.05
CA THR A 12 10.25 32.58 43.34
C THR A 12 9.12 32.69 42.31
N ALA A 13 9.50 32.97 41.06
CA ALA A 13 8.64 32.80 39.91
C ALA A 13 8.47 31.29 39.65
N ALA A 14 7.28 30.76 39.88
CA ALA A 14 6.91 29.41 39.50
C ALA A 14 6.64 29.37 37.99
N ALA A 15 7.67 29.05 37.20
CA ALA A 15 7.51 28.70 35.79
C ALA A 15 7.05 27.24 35.68
N LEU A 16 5.75 27.03 35.44
CA LEU A 16 5.19 25.75 35.03
C LEU A 16 5.68 25.44 33.60
N LEU A 17 6.76 24.66 33.51
CA LEU A 17 7.22 24.05 32.26
C LEU A 17 6.30 22.87 31.91
N THR A 18 5.35 23.10 31.02
CA THR A 18 4.60 22.04 30.35
C THR A 18 5.54 21.27 29.42
N LEU A 19 6.12 20.17 29.91
CA LEU A 19 6.87 19.23 29.07
C LEU A 19 5.88 18.51 28.15
N THR A 20 5.78 18.97 26.91
CA THR A 20 5.25 18.17 25.81
C THR A 20 6.28 17.09 25.48
N THR A 21 6.15 15.93 26.11
CA THR A 21 6.99 14.76 25.84
C THR A 21 6.67 14.22 24.45
N ALA A 22 7.34 14.74 23.42
CA ALA A 22 7.43 14.07 22.13
C ALA A 22 8.28 12.80 22.31
N CYS A 23 7.90 11.67 21.67
CA CYS A 23 8.61 10.39 21.83
C CYS A 23 10.12 10.63 21.51
N GLY A 24 10.98 10.56 22.54
CA GLY A 24 12.38 10.98 22.45
C GLY A 24 13.24 9.93 21.73
N GLN A 25 14.03 10.36 20.74
CA GLN A 25 14.94 9.52 19.96
C GLN A 25 16.38 9.93 20.30
N GLU A 26 17.06 9.16 21.16
CA GLU A 26 18.49 9.34 21.43
C GLU A 26 19.33 8.61 20.37
N GLN A 27 20.27 9.33 19.76
CA GLN A 27 21.28 8.79 18.85
C GLN A 27 22.36 8.06 19.65
N GLY A 28 22.66 6.81 19.29
CA GLY A 28 23.81 6.07 19.79
C GLY A 28 24.59 5.46 18.62
N GLY A 29 25.83 5.92 18.43
CA GLY A 29 26.70 5.54 17.33
C GLY A 29 27.52 4.27 17.53
N THR A 30 28.03 3.81 16.39
CA THR A 30 29.27 3.04 16.15
C THR A 30 29.34 1.58 16.60
N SER A 31 29.50 0.69 15.61
CA SER A 31 30.36 -0.49 15.74
C SER A 31 31.11 -0.76 14.41
N PRO A 32 32.38 -1.21 14.45
CA PRO A 32 33.26 -1.24 13.28
C PRO A 32 33.35 -2.60 12.56
N ASN A 33 33.78 -2.53 11.31
CA ASN A 33 34.47 -3.55 10.50
C ASN A 33 33.74 -4.84 10.09
N GLY A 34 33.50 -4.97 8.79
CA GLY A 34 33.30 -6.22 8.06
C GLY A 34 33.59 -6.03 6.57
N GLN A 35 34.72 -6.57 6.12
CA GLN A 35 35.32 -6.41 4.79
C GLN A 35 34.47 -6.94 3.62
N ALA A 36 34.62 -6.25 2.49
CA ALA A 36 34.16 -6.66 1.17
C ALA A 36 35.10 -7.70 0.53
N VAL A 37 34.50 -8.69 -0.13
CA VAL A 37 35.06 -9.52 -1.22
C VAL A 37 33.86 -9.85 -2.13
N GLY A 38 33.90 -9.89 -3.45
CA GLY A 38 34.93 -9.71 -4.46
C GLY A 38 34.27 -10.11 -5.78
N ASN A 39 34.47 -9.31 -6.84
CA ASN A 39 33.96 -9.55 -8.19
C ASN A 39 34.44 -10.90 -8.77
N ALA A 40 33.56 -11.58 -9.52
CA ALA A 40 33.99 -12.46 -10.61
C ALA A 40 32.87 -12.67 -11.64
N ALA A 41 33.19 -12.35 -12.90
CA ALA A 41 32.60 -12.88 -14.13
C ALA A 41 33.74 -12.89 -15.17
N PRO A 42 33.64 -13.59 -16.33
CA PRO A 42 32.85 -14.78 -16.70
C PRO A 42 33.72 -15.88 -17.35
N ALA A 43 33.17 -17.06 -17.68
CA ALA A 43 33.71 -17.91 -18.75
C ALA A 43 32.66 -18.88 -19.34
N GLN A 44 32.68 -18.98 -20.66
CA GLN A 44 31.82 -19.76 -21.57
C GLN A 44 32.07 -21.28 -21.55
N GLN A 45 30.97 -22.04 -21.71
CA GLN A 45 30.67 -23.20 -22.61
C GLN A 45 31.76 -24.22 -23.01
N PRO A 46 31.41 -25.51 -23.26
CA PRO A 46 30.59 -25.91 -24.43
C PRO A 46 29.61 -27.09 -24.26
N ALA A 47 28.83 -27.30 -25.32
CA ALA A 47 27.76 -28.29 -25.52
C ALA A 47 28.27 -29.71 -25.87
N GLU A 48 27.43 -30.74 -25.66
CA GLU A 48 26.90 -31.61 -26.73
C GLU A 48 25.93 -32.72 -26.25
N SER A 49 24.87 -32.90 -27.05
CA SER A 49 24.07 -34.07 -27.48
C SER A 49 23.78 -35.29 -26.57
N GLY A 50 22.50 -35.74 -26.62
CA GLY A 50 22.08 -37.09 -26.21
C GLY A 50 20.55 -37.33 -26.19
N TYR A 51 20.04 -38.03 -27.19
CA TYR A 51 18.62 -38.37 -27.45
C TYR A 51 18.00 -39.38 -26.47
N GLY A 52 16.67 -39.33 -26.28
CA GLY A 52 15.87 -40.46 -25.76
C GLY A 52 14.41 -40.11 -25.42
N SER A 53 13.49 -40.40 -26.34
CA SER A 53 12.03 -40.26 -26.21
C SER A 53 11.35 -41.57 -25.84
N ALA A 54 10.38 -41.53 -24.91
CA ALA A 54 9.15 -42.34 -24.77
C ALA A 54 8.59 -42.09 -23.34
N GLY A 55 7.31 -41.80 -23.05
CA GLY A 55 6.06 -41.83 -23.80
C GLY A 55 4.94 -42.22 -22.82
N GLY A 56 3.86 -41.43 -22.77
CA GLY A 56 2.59 -41.72 -22.06
C GLY A 56 2.27 -40.73 -20.94
N GLY A 57 1.27 -39.85 -20.98
CA GLY A 57 0.10 -39.74 -21.85
C GLY A 57 -1.20 -39.84 -21.04
N TYR A 58 -1.67 -38.72 -20.49
CA TYR A 58 -3.07 -38.36 -20.17
C TYR A 58 -3.06 -36.94 -19.57
N GLY A 59 -3.87 -35.95 -19.93
CA GLY A 59 -4.87 -35.83 -20.99
C GLY A 59 -5.03 -34.34 -21.31
N SER A 60 -5.37 -34.07 -22.57
CA SER A 60 -5.56 -32.78 -23.20
C SER A 60 -6.62 -31.90 -22.52
N GLY A 61 -6.36 -30.60 -22.53
CA GLY A 61 -7.32 -29.56 -22.18
C GLY A 61 -6.79 -28.18 -22.57
N ALA A 62 -6.88 -27.89 -23.88
CA ALA A 62 -6.74 -26.59 -24.53
C ALA A 62 -5.46 -25.78 -24.27
N ASP A 63 -4.60 -25.75 -25.28
CA ASP A 63 -3.68 -24.63 -25.52
C ASP A 63 -4.51 -23.32 -25.50
N ALA A 64 -4.40 -22.58 -24.40
CA ALA A 64 -4.81 -21.19 -24.36
C ALA A 64 -3.74 -20.40 -25.10
N GLU A 65 -3.94 -20.27 -26.41
CA GLU A 65 -3.26 -19.28 -27.22
C GLU A 65 -3.36 -17.93 -26.49
N ALA A 66 -2.22 -17.37 -26.12
CA ALA A 66 -2.17 -16.08 -25.46
C ALA A 66 -2.89 -15.08 -26.37
N ALA A 67 -4.03 -14.55 -25.89
CA ALA A 67 -4.82 -13.63 -26.68
C ALA A 67 -3.93 -12.46 -27.11
N GLU A 68 -3.82 -12.23 -28.42
CA GLU A 68 -3.00 -11.14 -28.94
C GLU A 68 -3.43 -9.81 -28.30
N PRO A 69 -2.45 -8.94 -27.94
CA PRO A 69 -2.73 -7.63 -27.38
C PRO A 69 -3.73 -6.87 -28.24
N LYS A 70 -4.88 -6.52 -27.66
CA LYS A 70 -5.86 -5.69 -28.37
C LYS A 70 -5.48 -4.23 -28.22
N GLU A 71 -5.56 -3.55 -29.34
CA GLU A 71 -5.43 -2.10 -29.45
C GLU A 71 -6.59 -1.38 -28.73
N ALA A 72 -6.35 -0.17 -28.22
CA ALA A 72 -7.35 0.58 -27.46
C ALA A 72 -8.29 1.42 -28.33
N GLY A 73 -7.82 1.93 -29.47
CA GLY A 73 -8.54 2.88 -30.31
C GLY A 73 -8.90 4.17 -29.57
N GLN A 74 -10.05 4.75 -29.92
CA GLN A 74 -10.57 5.94 -29.23
C GLN A 74 -10.93 5.62 -27.77
N LEU A 75 -10.16 6.18 -26.85
CA LEU A 75 -10.46 6.08 -25.43
C LEU A 75 -11.67 6.95 -25.10
N ALA A 76 -12.42 6.54 -24.09
CA ALA A 76 -13.54 7.31 -23.57
C ALA A 76 -13.55 7.28 -22.04
N VAL A 77 -13.99 8.37 -21.43
CA VAL A 77 -14.34 8.38 -20.01
C VAL A 77 -15.81 7.98 -19.91
N GLN A 78 -16.08 6.82 -19.31
CA GLN A 78 -17.43 6.33 -19.08
C GLN A 78 -17.79 6.34 -17.61
N GLU A 79 -19.04 6.66 -17.31
CA GLU A 79 -19.57 6.57 -15.95
C GLU A 79 -20.03 5.14 -15.65
N SER A 80 -19.28 4.45 -14.80
CA SER A 80 -19.68 3.17 -14.23
C SER A 80 -20.45 3.40 -12.96
N LYS A 81 -21.65 2.82 -12.87
CA LYS A 81 -22.48 2.84 -11.65
C LYS A 81 -21.77 2.25 -10.41
N LYS A 82 -20.70 1.46 -10.61
CA LYS A 82 -19.94 0.81 -9.53
C LYS A 82 -18.57 1.47 -9.31
N LEU A 83 -17.87 1.83 -10.40
CA LEU A 83 -16.46 2.29 -10.38
C LEU A 83 -16.31 3.81 -10.50
N GLY A 84 -17.39 4.55 -10.73
CA GLY A 84 -17.30 5.97 -11.11
C GLY A 84 -16.77 6.13 -12.53
N LYS A 85 -16.07 7.23 -12.79
CA LYS A 85 -15.43 7.49 -14.09
C LYS A 85 -14.33 6.48 -14.35
N VAL A 86 -14.50 5.68 -15.38
CA VAL A 86 -13.52 4.72 -15.86
C VAL A 86 -13.07 5.09 -17.26
N LEU A 87 -11.82 4.79 -17.57
CA LEU A 87 -11.32 4.85 -18.93
C LEU A 87 -11.74 3.56 -19.63
N THR A 88 -12.29 3.68 -20.83
CA THR A 88 -12.60 2.54 -21.68
C THR A 88 -11.92 2.68 -23.03
N ASP A 89 -11.66 1.55 -23.67
CA ASP A 89 -11.30 1.52 -25.09
C ASP A 89 -12.50 1.81 -26.01
N SER A 90 -12.23 1.80 -27.31
CA SER A 90 -13.20 2.01 -28.38
C SER A 90 -14.31 0.95 -28.45
N GLU A 91 -14.09 -0.22 -27.86
CA GLU A 91 -15.09 -1.28 -27.73
C GLU A 91 -15.92 -1.14 -26.45
N GLY A 92 -15.54 -0.23 -25.55
CA GLY A 92 -16.20 0.05 -24.28
C GLY A 92 -15.79 -0.88 -23.14
N PHE A 93 -14.67 -1.62 -23.27
CA PHE A 93 -14.10 -2.36 -22.14
C PHE A 93 -13.31 -1.43 -21.24
N THR A 94 -13.45 -1.62 -19.93
CA THR A 94 -12.72 -0.86 -18.92
C THR A 94 -11.23 -1.18 -18.98
N LEU A 95 -10.41 -0.14 -18.95
CA LEU A 95 -8.96 -0.25 -18.81
C LEU A 95 -8.58 -0.25 -17.33
N TYR A 96 -7.65 -1.14 -17.01
CA TYR A 96 -7.14 -1.38 -15.67
C TYR A 96 -5.65 -1.08 -15.62
N ARG A 97 -5.15 -0.73 -14.43
CA ARG A 97 -3.71 -0.68 -14.15
C ARG A 97 -3.36 -1.80 -13.19
N PHE A 98 -2.09 -2.22 -13.18
CA PHE A 98 -1.60 -3.19 -12.21
C PHE A 98 -0.82 -2.48 -11.10
N ASP A 99 -1.18 -2.72 -9.84
CA ASP A 99 -0.61 -2.00 -8.71
C ASP A 99 0.89 -2.23 -8.49
N LYS A 100 1.46 -3.28 -9.09
CA LYS A 100 2.91 -3.54 -9.01
C LYS A 100 3.69 -2.83 -10.12
N ASP A 101 3.04 -2.15 -11.05
CA ASP A 101 3.70 -1.39 -12.09
C ASP A 101 4.26 -0.07 -11.57
N THR A 102 5.09 0.60 -12.35
CA THR A 102 5.57 1.95 -12.04
C THR A 102 5.23 2.89 -13.18
N ALA A 103 4.90 4.14 -12.85
CA ALA A 103 4.64 5.18 -13.85
C ALA A 103 5.86 6.00 -14.25
N ASN A 104 6.88 6.09 -13.39
CA ASN A 104 8.08 6.86 -13.67
C ASN A 104 9.36 6.18 -13.12
N PRO A 105 10.18 5.54 -13.96
CA PRO A 105 9.91 5.26 -15.37
C PRO A 105 8.72 4.29 -15.52
N PRO A 106 7.98 4.37 -16.64
CA PRO A 106 6.96 3.38 -16.97
C PRO A 106 7.55 1.97 -16.97
N LYS A 107 6.96 1.05 -16.20
CA LYS A 107 7.36 -0.36 -16.17
C LYS A 107 6.18 -1.25 -15.85
N SER A 108 5.95 -2.22 -16.74
CA SER A 108 5.06 -3.36 -16.47
C SER A 108 5.80 -4.46 -15.71
N ASN A 109 5.13 -5.03 -14.71
CA ASN A 109 5.56 -6.21 -13.96
C ASN A 109 4.54 -7.38 -14.07
N CYS A 110 3.58 -7.29 -15.00
CA CYS A 110 2.56 -8.29 -15.23
C CYS A 110 2.86 -9.10 -16.51
N ASP A 111 3.61 -10.19 -16.39
CA ASP A 111 4.00 -11.10 -17.48
C ASP A 111 3.45 -12.53 -17.27
N GLY A 112 3.51 -13.38 -18.30
CA GLY A 112 3.12 -14.79 -18.24
C GLY A 112 1.64 -14.99 -17.84
N ASP A 113 1.38 -15.83 -16.84
CA ASP A 113 0.02 -16.10 -16.33
C ASP A 113 -0.72 -14.82 -15.88
N CYS A 114 0.01 -13.78 -15.48
CA CYS A 114 -0.57 -12.48 -15.17
C CYS A 114 -1.21 -11.85 -16.42
N ALA A 115 -0.49 -11.89 -17.56
CA ALA A 115 -0.97 -11.36 -18.84
C ALA A 115 -2.12 -12.20 -19.43
N THR A 116 -2.26 -13.46 -19.04
CA THR A 116 -3.44 -14.28 -19.41
C THR A 116 -4.71 -13.80 -18.69
N ALA A 117 -4.61 -13.42 -17.41
CA ALA A 117 -5.74 -12.88 -16.65
C ALA A 117 -5.98 -11.39 -16.92
N TRP A 118 -4.91 -10.66 -17.24
CA TRP A 118 -4.87 -9.23 -17.50
C TRP A 118 -4.20 -8.96 -18.84
N PRO A 119 -4.90 -9.18 -19.97
CA PRO A 119 -4.34 -8.94 -21.29
C PRO A 119 -3.86 -7.49 -21.41
N VAL A 120 -2.66 -7.33 -21.96
CA VAL A 120 -2.05 -6.02 -22.16
C VAL A 120 -2.79 -5.26 -23.26
N VAL A 121 -2.86 -3.94 -23.12
CA VAL A 121 -3.41 -3.06 -24.15
C VAL A 121 -2.27 -2.54 -25.01
N ALA A 122 -2.33 -2.78 -26.31
CA ALA A 122 -1.32 -2.28 -27.24
C ALA A 122 -1.42 -0.75 -27.41
N SER A 123 -0.28 -0.09 -27.62
CA SER A 123 -0.16 1.37 -27.72
C SER A 123 -0.49 1.95 -29.10
N GLY A 124 -0.63 1.12 -30.14
CA GLY A 124 -0.48 1.52 -31.53
C GLY A 124 -1.48 2.56 -32.04
N ASN A 125 -2.74 2.50 -31.62
CA ASN A 125 -3.79 3.40 -32.13
C ASN A 125 -4.59 4.15 -31.05
N ALA A 126 -4.07 4.22 -29.83
CA ALA A 126 -4.80 4.84 -28.73
C ALA A 126 -4.97 6.35 -28.97
N VAL A 127 -6.21 6.82 -28.94
CA VAL A 127 -6.53 8.27 -29.03
C VAL A 127 -7.13 8.70 -27.69
N ALA A 128 -6.64 9.81 -27.14
CA ALA A 128 -7.06 10.29 -25.83
C ALA A 128 -8.57 10.56 -25.80
N ALA A 129 -9.17 10.38 -24.62
CA ALA A 129 -10.59 10.65 -24.44
C ALA A 129 -10.88 12.14 -24.62
N ALA A 130 -12.05 12.47 -25.17
CA ALA A 130 -12.43 13.87 -25.35
C ALA A 130 -12.37 14.65 -24.02
N GLY A 131 -11.62 15.75 -24.00
CA GLY A 131 -11.41 16.57 -22.80
C GLY A 131 -10.34 16.05 -21.84
N THR A 132 -9.56 15.05 -22.25
CA THR A 132 -8.33 14.62 -21.55
C THR A 132 -7.09 15.09 -22.31
N ASP A 133 -5.98 15.22 -21.59
CA ASP A 133 -4.73 15.66 -22.17
C ASP A 133 -4.06 14.51 -22.95
N GLU A 134 -3.79 14.75 -24.23
CA GLU A 134 -3.13 13.78 -25.12
C GLU A 134 -1.69 13.50 -24.65
N GLU A 135 -1.05 14.44 -23.96
CA GLU A 135 0.32 14.29 -23.43
C GLU A 135 0.42 13.23 -22.33
N LEU A 136 -0.71 12.82 -21.74
CA LEU A 136 -0.75 11.73 -20.76
C LEU A 136 -0.67 10.36 -21.43
N LEU A 137 -0.96 10.24 -22.72
CA LEU A 137 -0.77 8.98 -23.42
C LEU A 137 0.70 8.75 -23.73
N GLY A 138 1.17 7.57 -23.39
CA GLY A 138 2.53 7.15 -23.70
C GLY A 138 2.62 5.67 -23.99
N GLU A 139 3.83 5.17 -24.04
CA GLU A 139 4.11 3.76 -24.29
C GLU A 139 5.22 3.26 -23.36
N VAL A 140 5.11 1.99 -22.96
CA VAL A 140 6.21 1.24 -22.36
C VAL A 140 6.57 0.06 -23.24
N THR A 141 7.85 -0.07 -23.58
CA THR A 141 8.38 -1.29 -24.21
C THR A 141 8.56 -2.35 -23.14
N ARG A 142 7.89 -3.48 -23.29
CA ARG A 142 7.96 -4.62 -22.37
C ARG A 142 9.21 -5.47 -22.62
N PRO A 143 9.60 -6.33 -21.65
CA PRO A 143 10.76 -7.22 -21.82
C PRO A 143 10.66 -8.21 -22.98
N ASP A 144 9.44 -8.55 -23.39
CA ASP A 144 9.14 -9.40 -24.55
C ASP A 144 9.21 -8.65 -25.91
N GLY A 145 9.53 -7.35 -25.87
CA GLY A 145 9.63 -6.48 -27.05
C GLY A 145 8.30 -5.89 -27.53
N THR A 146 7.18 -6.22 -26.86
CA THR A 146 5.87 -5.65 -27.21
C THR A 146 5.69 -4.25 -26.60
N SER A 147 4.92 -3.42 -27.29
CA SER A 147 4.61 -2.06 -26.87
C SER A 147 3.25 -2.01 -26.19
N GLN A 148 3.22 -1.50 -24.96
CA GLN A 148 2.01 -1.40 -24.15
C GLN A 148 1.62 0.06 -23.94
N LEU A 149 0.34 0.36 -24.08
CA LEU A 149 -0.23 1.68 -23.80
C LEU A 149 0.01 2.07 -22.35
N THR A 150 0.44 3.31 -22.15
CA THR A 150 0.46 3.93 -20.83
C THR A 150 -0.44 5.16 -20.79
N VAL A 151 -1.03 5.42 -19.63
CA VAL A 151 -1.80 6.62 -19.33
C VAL A 151 -1.21 7.24 -18.08
N ASP A 152 -0.72 8.46 -18.20
CA ASP A 152 0.08 9.14 -17.17
C ASP A 152 1.25 8.26 -16.69
N GLY A 153 1.91 7.59 -17.64
CA GLY A 153 3.01 6.65 -17.39
C GLY A 153 2.61 5.26 -16.88
N TRP A 154 1.35 5.02 -16.51
CA TRP A 154 0.89 3.72 -15.99
C TRP A 154 0.56 2.73 -17.11
N PRO A 155 1.08 1.48 -17.09
CA PRO A 155 0.73 0.46 -18.09
C PRO A 155 -0.74 0.01 -17.99
N MET A 156 -1.41 -0.06 -19.14
CA MET A 156 -2.85 -0.35 -19.24
C MET A 156 -3.14 -1.81 -19.62
N TYR A 157 -4.17 -2.38 -19.02
CA TYR A 157 -4.63 -3.77 -19.19
C TYR A 157 -6.14 -3.84 -19.41
N ARG A 158 -6.61 -4.91 -20.06
CA ARG A 158 -7.99 -5.37 -19.98
C ARG A 158 -8.11 -6.48 -18.94
N TYR A 159 -9.34 -6.79 -18.51
CA TYR A 159 -9.58 -7.95 -17.66
C TYR A 159 -10.18 -9.09 -18.48
N ALA A 160 -9.55 -10.26 -18.49
CA ALA A 160 -9.98 -11.38 -19.34
C ALA A 160 -11.38 -11.91 -19.02
N LYS A 161 -11.93 -11.64 -17.82
CA LYS A 161 -13.30 -12.05 -17.46
C LYS A 161 -14.36 -10.99 -17.74
N ASP A 162 -13.97 -9.78 -18.14
CA ASP A 162 -14.92 -8.81 -18.65
C ASP A 162 -15.28 -9.25 -20.08
N THR A 163 -16.44 -9.89 -20.21
CA THR A 163 -16.91 -10.45 -21.48
C THR A 163 -17.89 -9.54 -22.22
N ALA A 164 -18.26 -8.40 -21.61
CA ALA A 164 -19.13 -7.40 -22.22
C ALA A 164 -18.72 -5.96 -21.82
N PRO A 165 -18.82 -4.99 -22.75
CA PRO A 165 -18.64 -3.56 -22.46
C PRO A 165 -19.56 -3.05 -21.35
N GLY A 166 -19.07 -2.16 -20.50
CA GLY A 166 -19.86 -1.56 -19.41
C GLY A 166 -20.32 -2.52 -18.30
N HIS A 167 -19.94 -3.81 -18.36
CA HIS A 167 -20.07 -4.79 -17.28
C HIS A 167 -18.69 -5.13 -16.70
N PRO A 168 -18.11 -4.25 -15.86
CA PRO A 168 -16.96 -4.63 -15.09
C PRO A 168 -17.41 -5.67 -14.06
N ASP A 169 -17.17 -6.95 -14.36
CA ASP A 169 -17.28 -8.05 -13.41
C ASP A 169 -16.05 -8.11 -12.50
N GLY A 170 -15.17 -7.12 -12.62
CA GLY A 170 -14.20 -6.65 -11.64
C GLY A 170 -14.80 -6.23 -10.29
N LYS A 171 -15.74 -6.98 -9.70
CA LYS A 171 -16.27 -6.84 -8.33
C LYS A 171 -15.21 -7.09 -7.22
N LYS A 172 -13.93 -6.87 -7.52
CA LYS A 172 -12.86 -6.56 -6.55
C LYS A 172 -12.30 -5.12 -6.69
N ALA A 173 -12.76 -4.35 -7.66
CA ALA A 173 -12.24 -3.02 -7.99
C ALA A 173 -13.21 -1.86 -7.66
N ALA A 174 -14.43 -2.11 -7.17
CA ALA A 174 -15.39 -1.04 -6.86
C ALA A 174 -16.26 -1.34 -5.63
N LYS A 175 -15.99 -0.62 -4.53
CA LYS A 175 -16.92 -0.26 -3.45
C LYS A 175 -16.39 1.06 -2.87
N ASN A 176 -17.11 2.16 -2.70
CA ASN A 176 -18.48 2.61 -2.96
C ASN A 176 -18.36 4.14 -3.16
N ALA A 177 -19.18 4.72 -4.04
CA ALA A 177 -19.37 6.17 -4.10
C ALA A 177 -20.73 6.49 -3.48
N ASP A 178 -20.70 6.96 -2.24
CA ASP A 178 -21.66 7.87 -1.65
C ASP A 178 -20.85 9.04 -1.07
N SER A 179 -21.22 10.26 -1.49
CA SER A 179 -20.56 11.56 -1.30
C SER A 179 -19.95 11.75 0.11
N GLU A 180 -18.79 12.39 0.29
CA GLU A 180 -18.41 13.72 -0.20
C GLU A 180 -16.91 13.95 0.12
N ALA A 181 -16.26 14.83 -0.65
CA ALA A 181 -14.91 15.38 -0.49
C ALA A 181 -13.70 14.51 -0.97
N VAL A 182 -13.16 14.99 -2.09
CA VAL A 182 -11.81 14.86 -2.68
C VAL A 182 -10.73 14.18 -1.83
N ALA A 183 -10.11 13.11 -2.37
CA ALA A 183 -8.74 12.75 -2.05
C ALA A 183 -8.05 12.07 -3.26
N GLU A 184 -6.97 12.70 -3.71
CA GLU A 184 -5.95 12.25 -4.67
C GLU A 184 -5.33 10.90 -4.22
N PRO A 185 -4.81 10.02 -5.10
CA PRO A 185 -4.35 8.69 -4.70
C PRO A 185 -3.16 8.77 -3.73
N ALA A 186 -3.39 8.31 -2.49
CA ALA A 186 -2.38 8.20 -1.47
C ALA A 186 -1.33 7.13 -1.81
N ASP A 187 -0.07 7.46 -1.53
CA ASP A 187 1.09 6.59 -1.46
C ASP A 187 0.73 5.26 -0.73
N PRO A 188 1.18 4.06 -1.18
CA PRO A 188 0.98 2.80 -0.44
C PRO A 188 1.52 2.84 1.00
N ALA A 189 2.37 3.83 1.32
CA ALA A 189 2.83 4.14 2.66
C ALA A 189 2.00 5.20 3.40
N GLY A 190 0.75 5.49 3.01
CA GLY A 190 -0.10 6.50 3.65
C GLY A 190 -0.96 6.00 4.81
N LEU A 191 -1.54 6.93 5.56
CA LEU A 191 -2.62 6.68 6.52
C LEU A 191 -3.73 7.69 6.31
N SER A 192 -4.99 7.24 6.34
CA SER A 192 -6.14 8.13 6.25
C SER A 192 -7.29 7.67 7.15
N VAL A 193 -8.35 8.47 7.21
CA VAL A 193 -9.56 8.16 7.97
C VAL A 193 -10.66 7.68 7.03
N ARG A 194 -11.33 6.60 7.40
CA ARG A 194 -12.53 6.08 6.74
C ARG A 194 -13.69 6.06 7.72
N LYS A 195 -14.88 6.46 7.25
CA LYS A 195 -16.12 6.22 7.99
C LYS A 195 -16.55 4.76 7.82
N ASP A 196 -16.46 4.00 8.90
CA ASP A 196 -16.99 2.65 8.98
C ASP A 196 -18.44 2.68 9.50
N PRO A 197 -19.37 1.94 8.88
CA PRO A 197 -20.78 1.97 9.26
C PRO A 197 -21.04 1.42 10.68
N GLU A 198 -20.19 0.54 11.19
CA GLU A 198 -20.37 -0.07 12.51
C GLU A 198 -19.44 0.54 13.57
N LEU A 199 -18.21 0.90 13.16
CA LEU A 199 -17.17 1.38 14.06
C LEU A 199 -17.06 2.92 14.09
N GLY A 200 -17.66 3.63 13.14
CA GLY A 200 -17.49 5.07 13.00
C GLY A 200 -16.15 5.42 12.38
N ASP A 201 -15.50 6.49 12.82
CA ASP A 201 -14.25 6.94 12.19
C ASP A 201 -13.10 6.03 12.60
N ILE A 202 -12.45 5.39 11.63
CA ILE A 202 -11.30 4.51 11.85
C ILE A 202 -10.16 4.83 10.90
N VAL A 203 -8.94 4.48 11.30
CA VAL A 203 -7.72 4.65 10.51
C VAL A 203 -7.56 3.49 9.52
N VAL A 204 -7.15 3.82 8.31
CA VAL A 204 -6.80 2.87 7.25
C VAL A 204 -5.40 3.15 6.69
N ASP A 205 -4.75 2.13 6.13
CA ASP A 205 -3.48 2.29 5.40
C ASP A 205 -3.70 2.88 3.98
N GLY A 206 -2.61 3.17 3.26
CA GLY A 206 -2.66 3.69 1.89
C GLY A 206 -3.36 2.77 0.88
N ARG A 207 -3.62 1.51 1.27
CA ARG A 207 -4.41 0.55 0.48
C ARG A 207 -5.87 0.46 0.97
N GLY A 208 -6.29 1.28 1.93
CA GLY A 208 -7.61 1.26 2.53
C GLY A 208 -7.87 0.07 3.49
N MET A 209 -6.82 -0.65 3.89
CA MET A 209 -6.92 -1.74 4.86
C MET A 209 -7.05 -1.16 6.27
N THR A 210 -7.94 -1.74 7.08
CA THR A 210 -8.17 -1.27 8.45
C THR A 210 -6.90 -1.40 9.29
N VAL A 211 -6.58 -0.34 10.03
CA VAL A 211 -5.45 -0.31 10.96
C VAL A 211 -5.91 -0.67 12.36
N TYR A 212 -5.17 -1.58 13.00
CA TYR A 212 -5.47 -2.15 14.30
C TYR A 212 -4.35 -1.89 15.31
N ARG A 213 -4.74 -1.96 16.59
CA ARG A 213 -3.84 -1.99 17.73
C ARG A 213 -4.03 -3.26 18.55
N PHE A 214 -2.94 -3.70 19.13
CA PHE A 214 -2.90 -4.83 20.06
C PHE A 214 -2.92 -4.32 21.50
N THR A 215 -3.88 -4.77 22.31
CA THR A 215 -3.99 -4.35 23.72
C THR A 215 -2.85 -4.84 24.61
N LYS A 216 -2.04 -5.79 24.14
CA LYS A 216 -0.85 -6.27 24.87
C LYS A 216 0.41 -5.47 24.57
N ASP A 217 0.35 -4.52 23.64
CA ASP A 217 1.45 -3.58 23.39
C ASP A 217 1.44 -2.46 24.44
N SER A 218 2.46 -1.61 24.44
CA SER A 218 2.58 -0.45 25.33
C SER A 218 3.08 0.75 24.55
N ALA A 219 2.51 1.94 24.80
CA ALA A 219 2.98 3.19 24.22
C ALA A 219 4.26 3.74 24.86
N TRP A 220 4.45 3.53 26.17
CA TRP A 220 5.68 3.97 26.83
C TRP A 220 6.06 3.11 28.06
N PRO A 221 7.29 2.59 28.12
CA PRO A 221 8.20 2.45 26.98
C PRO A 221 7.52 1.67 25.85
N MET A 222 7.82 2.04 24.60
CA MET A 222 7.26 1.35 23.43
C MET A 222 7.65 -0.12 23.46
N LYS A 223 6.66 -1.01 23.53
CA LYS A 223 6.84 -2.45 23.54
C LYS A 223 5.76 -3.12 22.72
N THR A 224 6.14 -4.21 22.08
CA THR A 224 5.24 -5.05 21.30
C THR A 224 5.28 -6.48 21.84
N ALA A 225 4.10 -7.08 22.00
CA ALA A 225 3.95 -8.50 22.30
C ALA A 225 3.73 -9.35 21.03
N CYS A 226 3.61 -8.72 19.86
CA CYS A 226 3.41 -9.39 18.58
C CYS A 226 4.72 -9.50 17.81
N THR A 227 5.41 -10.64 17.93
CA THR A 227 6.65 -10.95 17.20
C THR A 227 6.54 -12.31 16.50
N GLY A 228 7.46 -12.62 15.58
CA GLY A 228 7.53 -13.92 14.92
C GLY A 228 6.24 -14.30 14.18
N GLU A 229 5.69 -15.48 14.47
CA GLU A 229 4.46 -16.00 13.85
C GLU A 229 3.25 -15.07 13.99
N CYS A 230 3.21 -14.23 15.04
CA CYS A 230 2.15 -13.24 15.20
C CYS A 230 2.07 -12.31 13.98
N LEU A 231 3.22 -11.95 13.40
CA LEU A 231 3.32 -11.03 12.26
C LEU A 231 2.80 -11.63 10.95
N LYS A 232 2.67 -12.96 10.85
CA LYS A 232 2.01 -13.59 9.70
C LYS A 232 0.52 -13.29 9.68
N LYS A 233 -0.08 -13.13 10.87
CA LYS A 233 -1.51 -12.82 11.04
C LYS A 233 -1.76 -11.32 11.22
N TRP A 234 -0.81 -10.62 11.81
CA TRP A 234 -0.85 -9.18 12.10
C TRP A 234 0.39 -8.49 11.55
N PRO A 235 0.48 -8.30 10.23
CA PRO A 235 1.60 -7.58 9.64
C PRO A 235 1.71 -6.17 10.21
N VAL A 236 2.94 -5.72 10.47
CA VAL A 236 3.17 -4.33 10.89
C VAL A 236 2.76 -3.36 9.79
N VAL A 237 2.32 -2.17 10.17
CA VAL A 237 2.31 -1.04 9.23
C VAL A 237 3.73 -0.49 9.13
N ALA A 238 4.26 -0.43 7.91
CA ALA A 238 5.59 0.12 7.65
C ALA A 238 5.64 1.63 7.94
N PRO A 239 6.84 2.22 8.15
CA PRO A 239 6.97 3.65 8.40
C PRO A 239 6.29 4.50 7.32
N VAL A 240 5.54 5.51 7.78
CA VAL A 240 4.73 6.39 6.93
C VAL A 240 5.27 7.80 7.02
N ALA A 241 5.41 8.46 5.86
CA ALA A 241 5.81 9.85 5.82
C ALA A 241 4.68 10.74 6.35
N LYS A 242 5.00 11.77 7.15
CA LYS A 242 3.97 12.62 7.79
C LYS A 242 3.07 13.36 6.80
N ASN A 243 3.58 13.69 5.61
CA ASN A 243 2.81 14.32 4.54
C ASN A 243 1.88 13.35 3.79
N ALA A 244 2.02 12.04 4.04
CA ALA A 244 1.13 10.99 3.54
C ALA A 244 0.09 10.57 4.59
N VAL A 245 -0.13 11.39 5.62
CA VAL A 245 -1.13 11.17 6.67
C VAL A 245 -2.24 12.21 6.54
N ASP A 246 -3.48 11.73 6.40
CA ASP A 246 -4.66 12.59 6.30
C ASP A 246 -5.67 12.28 7.42
N GLY A 247 -6.12 13.31 8.14
CA GLY A 247 -7.14 13.18 9.20
C GLY A 247 -6.73 12.41 10.47
N VAL A 248 -5.52 11.85 10.57
CA VAL A 248 -5.05 11.08 11.73
C VAL A 248 -4.15 11.94 12.64
N THR A 249 -4.25 11.76 13.96
CA THR A 249 -3.36 12.46 14.89
C THR A 249 -1.89 12.12 14.64
N THR A 250 -1.07 13.16 14.46
CA THR A 250 0.39 13.02 14.29
C THR A 250 1.15 13.20 15.61
N LYS A 251 0.43 13.41 16.73
CA LYS A 251 1.04 13.41 18.06
C LYS A 251 1.56 12.00 18.35
N GLY A 252 2.81 11.91 18.80
CA GLY A 252 3.48 10.63 19.04
C GLY A 252 3.61 9.76 17.78
N PHE A 253 3.52 10.35 16.59
CA PHE A 253 3.69 9.65 15.32
C PHE A 253 5.18 9.48 15.01
N VAL A 254 5.72 8.33 15.40
CA VAL A 254 7.14 8.00 15.27
C VAL A 254 7.33 6.61 14.68
N THR A 255 8.50 6.38 14.10
CA THR A 255 8.93 5.03 13.74
C THR A 255 9.46 4.33 14.98
N PHE A 256 8.86 3.17 15.30
CA PHE A 256 9.35 2.28 16.33
C PHE A 256 10.37 1.31 15.72
N ASP A 257 11.64 1.49 16.08
CA ASP A 257 12.69 0.51 15.81
C ASP A 257 12.53 -0.66 16.79
N ARG A 258 11.88 -1.73 16.33
CA ARG A 258 11.55 -2.88 17.18
C ARG A 258 12.81 -3.71 17.51
N PRO A 259 12.82 -4.43 18.64
CA PRO A 259 13.93 -5.32 19.00
C PRO A 259 14.19 -6.46 18.01
N ASP A 260 13.21 -6.82 17.17
CA ASP A 260 13.34 -7.83 16.12
C ASP A 260 13.88 -7.28 14.78
N GLY A 261 14.31 -6.01 14.76
CA GLY A 261 14.91 -5.35 13.60
C GLY A 261 13.91 -4.80 12.59
N ILE A 262 12.60 -4.98 12.83
CA ILE A 262 11.54 -4.48 11.96
C ILE A 262 11.20 -3.03 12.34
N LYS A 263 11.10 -2.15 11.36
CA LYS A 263 10.58 -0.79 11.58
C LYS A 263 9.06 -0.79 11.45
N GLN A 264 8.40 -0.20 12.44
CA GLN A 264 6.95 -0.16 12.50
C GLN A 264 6.47 1.27 12.74
N GLN A 265 5.41 1.67 12.04
CA GLN A 265 4.75 2.94 12.31
C GLN A 265 3.99 2.90 13.63
N THR A 266 3.94 4.03 14.33
CA THR A 266 3.12 4.23 15.52
C THR A 266 2.19 5.42 15.38
N ILE A 267 1.07 5.41 16.12
CA ILE A 267 0.20 6.57 16.31
C ILE A 267 0.06 6.79 17.81
N ASP A 268 0.39 7.98 18.32
CA ASP A 268 0.45 8.28 19.76
C ASP A 268 1.37 7.31 20.54
N CYS A 269 2.55 7.04 19.97
CA CYS A 269 3.55 6.06 20.38
C CYS A 269 3.03 4.59 20.48
N TRP A 270 1.83 4.26 19.97
CA TRP A 270 1.33 2.88 19.93
C TRP A 270 1.64 2.16 18.60
N PRO A 271 2.19 0.94 18.62
CA PRO A 271 2.42 0.15 17.41
C PRO A 271 1.11 -0.18 16.68
N ILE A 272 1.10 0.02 15.35
CA ILE A 272 -0.07 -0.22 14.50
C ILE A 272 0.17 -1.34 13.48
N TYR A 273 -0.89 -2.09 13.20
CA TYR A 273 -0.86 -3.31 12.38
C TYR A 273 -1.98 -3.32 11.36
N THR A 274 -1.81 -4.10 10.30
CA THR A 274 -2.92 -4.58 9.46
C THR A 274 -3.27 -6.01 9.84
N PHE A 275 -4.39 -6.52 9.33
CA PHE A 275 -4.81 -7.90 9.58
C PHE A 275 -4.75 -8.74 8.31
N ALA A 276 -4.05 -9.87 8.35
CA ALA A 276 -3.93 -10.76 7.20
C ALA A 276 -5.27 -11.42 6.78
N GLY A 277 -6.26 -11.43 7.68
CA GLY A 277 -7.61 -11.88 7.37
C GLY A 277 -8.44 -10.86 6.59
N ASP A 278 -8.05 -9.59 6.58
CA ASP A 278 -8.67 -8.58 5.72
C ASP A 278 -8.14 -8.77 4.29
N LYS A 279 -9.07 -8.99 3.34
CA LYS A 279 -8.73 -9.36 1.95
C LYS A 279 -9.00 -8.25 0.96
N LYS A 280 -9.70 -7.20 1.39
CA LYS A 280 -10.01 -6.03 0.58
C LYS A 280 -10.16 -4.78 1.47
N PRO A 281 -10.07 -3.58 0.89
CA PRO A 281 -10.36 -2.35 1.60
C PRO A 281 -11.78 -2.38 2.16
N GLY A 282 -11.99 -1.77 3.33
CA GLY A 282 -13.28 -1.81 4.01
C GLY A 282 -13.45 -2.99 4.97
N ASP A 283 -12.66 -4.06 4.83
CA ASP A 283 -12.75 -5.19 5.75
C ASP A 283 -12.32 -4.80 7.17
N THR A 284 -13.09 -5.25 8.17
CA THR A 284 -12.84 -5.04 9.60
C THR A 284 -12.74 -6.37 10.37
N ASN A 285 -12.36 -7.46 9.69
CA ASN A 285 -12.40 -8.82 10.27
C ASN A 285 -11.38 -9.03 11.41
N GLY A 286 -10.43 -8.11 11.57
CA GLY A 286 -9.51 -8.08 12.71
C GLY A 286 -10.15 -7.56 14.00
N GLN A 287 -11.30 -6.88 13.90
CA GLN A 287 -11.97 -6.28 15.04
C GLN A 287 -12.37 -7.35 16.07
N GLY A 288 -11.95 -7.15 17.31
CA GLY A 288 -12.29 -8.03 18.44
C GLY A 288 -11.61 -9.40 18.40
N VAL A 289 -10.71 -9.68 17.44
CA VAL A 289 -10.03 -10.99 17.36
C VAL A 289 -9.30 -11.26 18.68
N GLY A 290 -9.64 -12.39 19.31
CA GLY A 290 -9.07 -12.80 20.59
C GLY A 290 -9.34 -11.84 21.75
N GLY A 291 -10.27 -10.89 21.61
CA GLY A 291 -10.57 -9.85 22.61
C GLY A 291 -9.44 -8.83 22.82
N THR A 292 -8.42 -8.82 21.96
CA THR A 292 -7.19 -8.04 22.15
C THR A 292 -6.82 -7.16 20.96
N TRP A 293 -7.52 -7.29 19.84
CA TRP A 293 -7.23 -6.54 18.61
C TRP A 293 -8.41 -5.64 18.26
N TYR A 294 -8.14 -4.36 18.07
CA TYR A 294 -9.20 -3.36 17.85
C TYR A 294 -8.77 -2.35 16.81
N ALA A 295 -9.71 -1.96 15.96
CA ALA A 295 -9.54 -0.86 15.03
C ALA A 295 -9.24 0.44 15.78
N VAL A 296 -8.48 1.32 15.13
CA VAL A 296 -7.96 2.54 15.74
C VAL A 296 -8.76 3.73 15.23
N SER A 297 -9.20 4.63 16.11
CA SER A 297 -9.81 5.90 15.74
C SER A 297 -8.76 6.93 15.31
N PRO A 298 -9.16 8.03 14.65
CA PRO A 298 -8.22 9.10 14.25
C PRO A 298 -7.39 9.68 15.41
N ASP A 299 -7.96 9.67 16.62
CA ASP A 299 -7.31 10.11 17.87
C ASP A 299 -6.47 9.02 18.55
N SER A 300 -6.17 7.91 17.87
CA SER A 300 -5.50 6.73 18.44
C SER A 300 -6.24 6.10 19.62
N LYS A 301 -7.58 6.09 19.62
CA LYS A 301 -8.36 5.31 20.61
C LYS A 301 -8.78 3.98 20.02
N LEU A 302 -8.93 2.96 20.86
CA LEU A 302 -9.51 1.70 20.43
C LEU A 302 -11.01 1.89 20.21
N VAL A 303 -11.50 1.43 19.08
CA VAL A 303 -12.91 1.52 18.72
C VAL A 303 -13.62 0.22 19.06
N GLY A 304 -14.81 0.32 19.67
CA GLY A 304 -15.63 -0.85 20.02
C GLY A 304 -15.05 -1.76 21.11
N ALA A 305 -14.00 -1.34 21.81
CA ALA A 305 -13.53 -2.05 23.00
C ALA A 305 -14.54 -1.86 24.14
N ALA A 306 -14.96 -2.96 24.78
CA ALA A 306 -15.75 -2.89 26.00
C ALA A 306 -14.91 -2.18 27.08
N LYS A 307 -15.53 -1.21 27.77
CA LYS A 307 -14.90 -0.47 28.88
C LYS A 307 -14.67 -1.36 30.09
#